data_AF-A0A7D3XAP1-F1
#
_entry.id   AF-A0A7D3XAP1-F1
#
_cell.length_a   1.000
_cell.length_b   1.000
_cell.length_c   1.000
_cell.angle_alpha   90.00
_cell.angle_beta   90.00
_cell.angle_gamma   90.00
#
_symmetry.space_group_name_H-M   'P 1'
#
loop_
_entity.id
_entity.type
_entity.pdbx_description
1 polymer ?
#
loop_
_entity_poly.entity_id
_entity_poly.type
_entity_poly.pdbx_seq_one_letter_code
_entity_poly.pdbx_strand_id
1 'polypeptide(L)'
;MLFNPDIEQLPLPKLRALQNTRLKEQVAYLHERVPFYQRKFAEAGINPATFRGLEDLTKLGFIKKADFRDNYPFGLFAVPETEVARLHCSSGTTGKATVVGYTAGDLAIFSEVVARSLVAAGCRPGMKVQNAYGYGLFTGGLGLHYGAERLGLTVIPVSGGSTDRQLQLLQDFRPEIICATPSYAQVLAEEIQRRGIAPEAINLQLAVLGAEPWSEAIRTQVQDGLRVAATNIYGLSEILGPGISQEDVDERGTGSYIWEDHFYPEVVDKDTGEPVPEGELGVLVFSTLTKKAMPILRYWTGDITNIYYDHSVKRTHVKMGPIRGRADDMLIIRGVNFFPTQVEDIISGLAHASTYYQVVATRRGSLDEVEVNVEVAGPLLRELGLATAPLTAEHVQQHDSLRQLQGQFAKKIKDNIGLTMRVNLLGSGQLPRSEGGKLNRVQDLRELK
;
A
#
# COMPACT_ATOMS: atom_id res chain seq x y z
N MET A 1 5.67 -1.72 -23.64
CA MET A 1 7.11 -1.82 -23.32
C MET A 1 7.23 -2.69 -22.09
N LEU A 2 8.20 -3.61 -22.07
CA LEU A 2 8.64 -4.34 -20.88
C LEU A 2 10.06 -3.88 -20.55
N PHE A 3 10.41 -3.84 -19.28
CA PHE A 3 11.75 -3.41 -18.84
C PHE A 3 12.75 -4.57 -18.93
N ASN A 4 12.30 -5.79 -18.57
CA ASN A 4 13.06 -7.03 -18.61
C ASN A 4 12.18 -8.15 -19.19
N PRO A 5 11.99 -8.19 -20.53
CA PRO A 5 11.05 -9.12 -21.17
C PRO A 5 11.40 -10.60 -20.91
N ASP A 6 12.68 -10.94 -20.81
CA ASP A 6 13.14 -12.33 -20.56
C ASP A 6 12.66 -12.87 -19.20
N ILE A 7 12.48 -11.98 -18.22
CA ILE A 7 11.95 -12.32 -16.91
C ILE A 7 10.44 -12.09 -16.86
N GLU A 8 9.95 -10.92 -17.29
CA GLU A 8 8.54 -10.53 -17.22
C GLU A 8 7.61 -11.46 -18.00
N GLN A 9 8.12 -12.19 -19.00
CA GLN A 9 7.38 -13.18 -19.79
C GLN A 9 7.88 -14.61 -19.59
N LEU A 10 8.70 -14.86 -18.56
CA LEU A 10 9.26 -16.18 -18.29
C LEU A 10 8.12 -17.18 -18.00
N PRO A 11 7.97 -18.29 -18.75
CA PRO A 11 6.89 -19.24 -18.52
C PRO A 11 6.88 -19.77 -17.10
N LEU A 12 5.69 -19.94 -16.51
CA LEU A 12 5.52 -20.29 -15.09
C LEU A 12 6.36 -21.49 -14.63
N PRO A 13 6.48 -22.61 -15.38
CA PRO A 13 7.37 -23.72 -14.98
C PRO A 13 8.85 -23.31 -14.87
N LYS A 14 9.33 -22.43 -15.76
CA LYS A 14 10.70 -21.90 -15.72
C LYS A 14 10.88 -20.90 -14.58
N LEU A 15 9.87 -20.07 -14.31
CA LEU A 15 9.86 -19.14 -13.18
C LEU A 15 9.91 -19.91 -11.85
N ARG A 16 9.13 -20.99 -11.72
CA ARG A 16 9.17 -21.90 -10.56
C ARG A 16 10.53 -22.56 -10.36
N ALA A 17 11.18 -23.00 -11.44
CA ALA A 17 12.53 -23.53 -11.37
C ALA A 17 13.53 -22.48 -10.87
N LEU A 18 13.47 -21.26 -11.40
CA LEU A 18 14.31 -20.12 -10.96
C LEU A 18 14.09 -19.80 -9.47
N GLN A 19 12.83 -19.73 -9.03
CA GLN A 19 12.47 -19.49 -7.64
C GLN A 19 13.03 -20.57 -6.71
N ASN A 20 12.90 -21.85 -7.08
CA ASN A 20 13.45 -22.96 -6.30
C ASN A 20 14.98 -22.90 -6.19
N THR A 21 15.68 -22.58 -7.27
CA THR A 21 17.15 -22.42 -7.24
C THR A 21 17.54 -21.28 -6.31
N ARG A 22 16.95 -20.09 -6.48
CA ARG A 22 17.24 -18.92 -5.64
C ARG A 22 16.91 -19.18 -4.17
N LEU A 23 15.78 -19.84 -3.89
CA LEU A 23 15.39 -20.14 -2.52
C LEU A 23 16.34 -21.13 -1.83
N LYS A 24 16.82 -22.16 -2.54
CA LYS A 24 17.82 -23.11 -2.01
C LYS A 24 19.11 -22.38 -1.62
N GLU A 25 19.60 -21.51 -2.51
CA GLU A 25 20.76 -20.66 -2.23
C GLU A 25 20.51 -19.75 -1.02
N GLN A 26 19.30 -19.17 -0.92
CA GLN A 26 18.95 -18.27 0.16
C GLN A 26 18.83 -18.98 1.51
N VAL A 27 18.29 -20.20 1.56
CA VAL A 27 18.24 -21.05 2.76
C VAL A 27 19.64 -21.42 3.22
N ALA A 28 20.51 -21.86 2.30
CA ALA A 28 21.91 -22.17 2.64
C ALA A 28 22.64 -20.92 3.17
N TYR A 29 22.46 -19.78 2.51
CA TYR A 29 23.07 -18.51 2.90
C TYR A 29 22.62 -18.04 4.30
N LEU A 30 21.32 -18.11 4.59
CA LEU A 30 20.79 -17.75 5.91
C LEU A 30 21.22 -18.71 7.01
N HIS A 31 21.28 -20.02 6.72
CA HIS A 31 21.75 -21.02 7.67
C HIS A 31 23.22 -20.79 8.04
N GLU A 32 24.07 -20.45 7.08
CA GLU A 32 25.50 -20.17 7.34
C GLU A 32 25.68 -18.90 8.20
N ARG A 33 24.86 -17.87 7.98
CA ARG A 33 25.21 -16.50 8.39
C ARG A 33 24.35 -15.89 9.48
N VAL A 34 23.13 -16.38 9.68
CA VAL A 34 22.16 -15.72 10.56
C VAL A 34 21.76 -16.66 11.71
N PRO A 35 22.24 -16.42 12.95
CA PRO A 35 21.92 -17.26 14.10
C PRO A 35 20.41 -17.45 14.35
N PHE A 36 19.60 -16.44 14.02
CA PHE A 36 18.15 -16.55 14.06
C PHE A 36 17.62 -17.66 13.14
N TYR A 37 18.09 -17.74 11.89
CA TYR A 37 17.67 -18.77 10.95
C TYR A 37 18.27 -20.14 11.26
N GLN A 38 19.47 -20.22 11.83
CA GLN A 38 20.02 -21.49 12.33
C GLN A 38 19.07 -22.16 13.33
N ARG A 39 18.55 -21.38 14.30
CA ARG A 39 17.56 -21.87 15.27
C ARG A 39 16.25 -22.25 14.61
N LYS A 40 15.67 -21.34 13.81
CA LYS A 40 14.40 -21.59 13.12
C LYS A 40 14.45 -22.81 12.19
N PHE A 41 15.55 -23.01 11.48
CA PHE A 41 15.73 -24.17 10.61
C PHE A 41 15.88 -25.46 11.41
N ALA A 42 16.62 -25.45 12.52
CA ALA A 42 16.72 -26.60 13.41
C ALA A 42 15.36 -26.99 14.01
N GLU A 43 14.59 -26.00 14.50
CA GLU A 43 13.24 -26.18 15.05
C GLU A 43 12.26 -26.72 13.99
N ALA A 44 12.36 -26.24 12.75
CA ALA A 44 11.52 -26.67 11.63
C ALA A 44 11.98 -27.97 10.95
N GLY A 45 13.10 -28.55 11.37
CA GLY A 45 13.70 -29.73 10.69
C GLY A 45 14.16 -29.44 9.26
N ILE A 46 14.52 -28.19 8.94
CA ILE A 46 15.03 -27.79 7.63
C ILE A 46 16.54 -27.99 7.61
N ASN A 47 17.00 -28.91 6.75
CA ASN A 47 18.42 -29.09 6.43
C ASN A 47 18.70 -28.50 5.04
N PRO A 48 19.58 -27.48 4.92
CA PRO A 48 19.91 -26.87 3.63
C PRO A 48 20.39 -27.87 2.56
N ALA A 49 21.08 -28.95 2.97
CA ALA A 49 21.60 -29.96 2.04
C ALA A 49 20.49 -30.82 1.39
N THR A 50 19.34 -30.95 2.04
CA THR A 50 18.20 -31.75 1.55
C THR A 50 16.96 -30.91 1.24
N PHE A 51 17.06 -29.58 1.33
CA PHE A 51 15.95 -28.67 1.09
C PHE A 51 15.57 -28.67 -0.40
N ARG A 52 14.32 -29.05 -0.72
CA ARG A 52 13.87 -29.26 -2.10
C ARG A 52 13.32 -28.01 -2.77
N GLY A 53 13.00 -26.97 -2.00
CA GLY A 53 12.48 -25.71 -2.52
C GLY A 53 11.17 -25.29 -1.86
N LEU A 54 10.27 -24.68 -2.64
CA LEU A 54 9.01 -24.10 -2.17
C LEU A 54 8.14 -25.06 -1.35
N GLU A 55 8.09 -26.35 -1.72
CA GLU A 55 7.33 -27.37 -0.98
C GLU A 55 7.82 -27.56 0.46
N ASP A 56 9.13 -27.45 0.69
CA ASP A 56 9.71 -27.60 2.02
C ASP A 56 9.69 -26.27 2.79
N LEU A 57 9.43 -25.14 2.12
CA LEU A 57 9.38 -23.81 2.73
C LEU A 57 8.26 -23.72 3.77
N THR A 58 7.12 -24.39 3.54
CA THR A 58 5.96 -24.38 4.45
C THR A 58 6.26 -24.93 5.84
N LYS A 59 7.31 -25.75 5.99
CA LYS A 59 7.82 -26.24 7.28
C LYS A 59 8.34 -25.12 8.17
N LEU A 60 8.85 -24.04 7.56
CA LEU A 60 9.30 -22.86 8.28
C LEU A 60 8.08 -22.09 8.80
N GLY A 61 7.99 -21.86 10.10
CA GLY A 61 6.99 -20.96 10.66
C GLY A 61 7.17 -19.52 10.18
N PHE A 62 6.16 -18.67 10.41
CA PHE A 62 6.22 -17.28 9.97
C PHE A 62 7.22 -16.43 10.75
N ILE A 63 7.84 -15.49 10.05
CA ILE A 63 8.63 -14.41 10.63
C ILE A 63 7.69 -13.21 10.80
N LYS A 64 7.63 -12.64 11.99
CA LYS A 64 6.74 -11.54 12.34
C LYS A 64 7.55 -10.32 12.78
N LYS A 65 6.88 -9.18 12.89
CA LYS A 65 7.47 -7.92 13.38
C LYS A 65 8.09 -8.04 14.78
N ALA A 66 7.61 -8.99 15.60
CA ALA A 66 8.22 -9.30 16.90
C ALA A 66 9.67 -9.79 16.75
N ASP A 67 9.93 -10.68 15.79
CA ASP A 67 11.29 -11.20 15.54
C ASP A 67 12.26 -10.08 15.17
N PHE A 68 11.82 -9.07 14.42
CA PHE A 68 12.64 -7.87 14.13
C PHE A 68 12.98 -7.06 15.38
N ARG A 69 12.03 -6.93 16.32
CA ARG A 69 12.25 -6.20 17.57
C ARG A 69 13.22 -6.95 18.48
N ASP A 70 13.07 -8.27 18.56
CA ASP A 70 13.90 -9.13 19.42
C ASP A 70 15.34 -9.23 18.90
N ASN A 71 15.55 -9.01 17.61
CA ASN A 71 16.86 -9.01 16.95
C ASN A 71 17.35 -7.60 16.59
N TYR A 72 16.78 -6.55 17.19
CA TYR A 72 17.22 -5.17 16.96
C TYR A 72 18.66 -4.94 17.46
N PRO A 73 19.49 -4.14 16.77
CA PRO A 73 19.20 -3.48 15.49
C PRO A 73 19.53 -4.33 14.25
N PHE A 74 20.51 -5.22 14.35
CA PHE A 74 21.13 -5.88 13.18
C PHE A 74 21.18 -7.41 13.27
N GLY A 75 20.52 -8.02 14.25
CA GLY A 75 20.57 -9.47 14.49
C GLY A 75 19.97 -10.34 13.38
N LEU A 76 19.26 -9.74 12.42
CA LEU A 76 18.76 -10.39 11.21
C LEU A 76 19.64 -10.16 9.97
N PHE A 77 20.77 -9.44 10.10
CA PHE A 77 21.65 -9.18 8.97
C PHE A 77 22.48 -10.42 8.67
N ALA A 78 22.66 -10.72 7.38
CA ALA A 78 23.47 -11.83 6.89
C ALA A 78 24.85 -11.39 6.39
N VAL A 79 25.17 -10.09 6.49
CA VAL A 79 26.45 -9.48 6.14
C VAL A 79 26.94 -8.61 7.29
N PRO A 80 28.27 -8.40 7.42
CA PRO A 80 28.80 -7.43 8.38
C PRO A 80 28.35 -6.01 8.02
N GLU A 81 28.27 -5.12 9.01
CA GLU A 81 27.85 -3.72 8.82
C GLU A 81 28.69 -2.96 7.78
N THR A 82 29.97 -3.34 7.61
CA THR A 82 30.88 -2.78 6.59
C THR A 82 30.45 -3.03 5.15
N GLU A 83 29.59 -4.03 4.90
CA GLU A 83 29.02 -4.33 3.58
C GLU A 83 27.63 -3.70 3.38
N VAL A 84 27.06 -3.08 4.42
CA VAL A 84 25.76 -2.42 4.37
C VAL A 84 25.93 -1.02 3.80
N ALA A 85 25.34 -0.78 2.63
CA ALA A 85 25.37 0.50 1.94
C ALA A 85 24.28 1.47 2.41
N ARG A 86 23.16 0.96 2.93
CA ARG A 86 22.04 1.78 3.40
C ARG A 86 21.25 1.12 4.52
N LEU A 87 20.79 1.95 5.46
CA LEU A 87 19.81 1.59 6.48
C LEU A 87 18.53 2.40 6.27
N HIS A 88 17.39 1.75 6.46
CA HIS A 88 16.08 2.39 6.58
C HIS A 88 15.42 1.96 7.88
N CYS A 89 14.43 2.73 8.32
CA CYS A 89 13.77 2.51 9.61
C CYS A 89 12.29 2.87 9.53
N SER A 90 11.42 2.05 10.13
CA SER A 90 10.01 2.37 10.23
C SER A 90 9.73 3.44 11.30
N SER A 91 8.66 4.21 11.14
CA SER A 91 8.27 5.29 12.07
C SER A 91 7.59 4.78 13.36
N GLY A 92 8.00 3.63 13.89
CA GLY A 92 7.29 2.86 14.93
C GLY A 92 6.68 3.71 16.05
N THR A 93 5.41 3.45 16.39
CA THR A 93 4.59 4.35 17.23
C THR A 93 4.59 4.07 18.74
N THR A 94 5.20 3.00 19.26
CA THR A 94 5.26 2.76 20.72
C THR A 94 6.45 1.87 21.16
N GLY A 95 7.55 1.82 20.40
CA GLY A 95 8.71 0.97 20.75
C GLY A 95 9.90 1.12 19.81
N LYS A 96 10.85 0.17 19.87
CA LYS A 96 12.00 0.13 18.94
C LYS A 96 11.52 -0.07 17.51
N ALA A 97 11.98 0.79 16.62
CA ALA A 97 11.62 0.75 15.22
C ALA A 97 12.23 -0.46 14.48
N THR A 98 11.59 -0.88 13.40
CA THR A 98 12.12 -1.93 12.53
C THR A 98 13.22 -1.35 11.66
N VAL A 99 14.44 -1.84 11.83
CA VAL A 99 15.60 -1.48 11.00
C VAL A 99 15.75 -2.47 9.87
N VAL A 100 16.03 -1.97 8.67
CA VAL A 100 16.28 -2.80 7.48
C VAL A 100 17.55 -2.32 6.78
N GLY A 101 18.35 -3.26 6.28
CA GLY A 101 19.63 -2.99 5.63
C GLY A 101 19.68 -3.44 4.17
N TYR A 102 20.55 -2.79 3.40
CA TYR A 102 20.78 -3.06 1.98
C TYR A 102 22.28 -3.03 1.69
N THR A 103 22.79 -4.06 1.02
CA THR A 103 24.10 -4.01 0.34
C THR A 103 24.01 -3.15 -0.93
N ALA A 104 25.14 -2.83 -1.56
CA ALA A 104 25.12 -2.20 -2.88
C ALA A 104 24.37 -3.04 -3.93
N GLY A 105 24.48 -4.38 -3.87
CA GLY A 105 23.73 -5.29 -4.73
C GLY A 105 22.23 -5.26 -4.48
N ASP A 106 21.80 -5.16 -3.22
CA ASP A 106 20.39 -5.01 -2.87
C ASP A 106 19.81 -3.69 -3.39
N LEU A 107 20.57 -2.59 -3.34
CA LEU A 107 20.16 -1.31 -3.91
C LEU A 107 20.05 -1.37 -5.44
N ALA A 108 20.92 -2.14 -6.11
CA ALA A 108 20.80 -2.36 -7.55
C ALA A 108 19.51 -3.12 -7.90
N ILE A 109 19.16 -4.17 -7.15
CA ILE A 109 17.89 -4.89 -7.29
C ILE A 109 16.71 -3.93 -7.05
N PHE A 110 16.77 -3.14 -5.98
CA PHE A 110 15.71 -2.21 -5.62
C PHE A 110 15.47 -1.17 -6.73
N SER A 111 16.53 -0.58 -7.27
CA SER A 111 16.41 0.33 -8.41
C SER A 111 15.81 -0.36 -9.63
N GLU A 112 16.14 -1.63 -9.89
CA GLU A 112 15.64 -2.39 -11.03
C GLU A 112 14.14 -2.68 -10.94
N VAL A 113 13.69 -3.24 -9.81
CA VAL A 113 12.27 -3.60 -9.66
C VAL A 113 11.36 -2.36 -9.65
N VAL A 114 11.84 -1.23 -9.12
CA VAL A 114 11.11 0.03 -9.21
C VAL A 114 11.11 0.59 -10.64
N ALA A 115 12.22 0.52 -11.37
CA ALA A 115 12.23 0.92 -12.79
C ALA A 115 11.27 0.06 -13.62
N ARG A 116 11.25 -1.26 -13.38
CA ARG A 116 10.32 -2.23 -13.96
C ARG A 116 8.86 -1.87 -13.62
N SER A 117 8.58 -1.52 -12.36
CA SER A 117 7.27 -1.01 -11.93
C SER A 117 6.87 0.27 -12.67
N LEU A 118 7.77 1.25 -12.79
CA LEU A 118 7.45 2.49 -13.51
C LEU A 118 7.15 2.24 -14.99
N VAL A 119 7.80 1.28 -15.64
CA VAL A 119 7.45 0.86 -17.02
C VAL A 119 6.05 0.27 -17.11
N ALA A 120 5.68 -0.62 -16.18
CA ALA A 120 4.34 -1.19 -16.08
C ALA A 120 3.28 -0.10 -15.81
N ALA A 121 3.61 0.91 -15.02
CA ALA A 121 2.77 2.09 -14.79
C ALA A 121 2.62 3.03 -16.01
N GLY A 122 3.31 2.74 -17.12
CA GLY A 122 3.25 3.54 -18.35
C GLY A 122 4.37 4.55 -18.52
N CYS A 123 5.26 4.71 -17.53
CA CYS A 123 6.37 5.68 -17.58
C CYS A 123 7.39 5.29 -18.66
N ARG A 124 8.04 6.30 -19.26
CA ARG A 124 9.03 6.13 -20.32
C ARG A 124 10.26 7.01 -20.07
N PRO A 125 11.46 6.58 -20.50
CA PRO A 125 12.66 7.41 -20.44
C PRO A 125 12.41 8.80 -21.05
N GLY A 126 12.98 9.84 -20.45
CA GLY A 126 12.81 11.23 -20.87
C GLY A 126 11.61 11.97 -20.25
N MET A 127 10.65 11.27 -19.63
CA MET A 127 9.58 11.92 -18.85
C MET A 127 10.13 12.52 -17.54
N LYS A 128 9.47 13.56 -17.04
CA LYS A 128 9.73 14.15 -15.72
C LYS A 128 8.77 13.56 -14.68
N VAL A 129 9.32 13.22 -13.52
CA VAL A 129 8.56 12.69 -12.40
C VAL A 129 8.70 13.57 -11.17
N GLN A 130 7.56 14.03 -10.65
CA GLN A 130 7.49 14.67 -9.35
C GLN A 130 7.31 13.60 -8.27
N ASN A 131 8.38 13.35 -7.50
CA ASN A 131 8.35 12.38 -6.42
C ASN A 131 7.95 13.08 -5.11
N ALA A 132 6.68 12.91 -4.74
CA ALA A 132 6.07 13.46 -3.54
C ALA A 132 5.98 12.43 -2.38
N TYR A 133 6.66 11.28 -2.47
CA TYR A 133 6.88 10.44 -1.30
C TYR A 133 7.94 11.04 -0.38
N GLY A 134 7.78 10.84 0.93
CA GLY A 134 8.74 11.31 1.93
C GLY A 134 10.16 10.75 1.71
N TYR A 135 11.16 11.64 1.68
CA TYR A 135 12.58 11.28 1.71
C TYR A 135 13.10 11.18 3.14
N GLY A 136 14.10 10.34 3.35
CA GLY A 136 14.71 10.07 4.64
C GLY A 136 14.67 8.59 4.99
N LEU A 137 14.29 8.26 6.22
CA LEU A 137 14.22 6.87 6.70
C LEU A 137 13.08 6.07 6.06
N PHE A 138 12.07 6.72 5.50
CA PHE A 138 11.03 6.07 4.71
C PHE A 138 11.58 5.60 3.36
N THR A 139 11.31 4.34 3.00
CA THR A 139 11.81 3.72 1.77
C THR A 139 11.17 4.28 0.50
N GLY A 140 9.98 4.90 0.61
CA GLY A 140 9.24 5.41 -0.55
C GLY A 140 10.01 6.44 -1.36
N GLY A 141 10.50 7.52 -0.73
CA GLY A 141 11.21 8.61 -1.41
C GLY A 141 12.44 8.11 -2.16
N LEU A 142 13.41 7.54 -1.44
CA LEU A 142 14.66 7.06 -2.03
C LEU A 142 14.44 5.84 -2.95
N GLY A 143 13.53 4.92 -2.64
CA GLY A 143 13.21 3.78 -3.49
C GLY A 143 12.71 4.20 -4.87
N LEU A 144 11.70 5.07 -4.90
CA LEU A 144 11.18 5.63 -6.16
C LEU A 144 12.24 6.44 -6.91
N HIS A 145 13.05 7.22 -6.19
CA HIS A 145 14.11 8.05 -6.76
C HIS A 145 15.09 7.23 -7.61
N TYR A 146 15.70 6.20 -7.01
CA TYR A 146 16.71 5.40 -7.70
C TYR A 146 16.13 4.58 -8.86
N GLY A 147 14.88 4.11 -8.74
CA GLY A 147 14.23 3.42 -9.85
C GLY A 147 13.86 4.35 -11.00
N ALA A 148 13.42 5.58 -10.69
CA ALA A 148 13.13 6.60 -11.69
C ALA A 148 14.39 7.04 -12.44
N GLU A 149 15.50 7.29 -11.74
CA GLU A 149 16.80 7.59 -12.36
C GLU A 149 17.28 6.42 -13.23
N ARG A 150 17.15 5.17 -12.73
CA ARG A 150 17.51 3.97 -13.49
C ARG A 150 16.71 3.82 -14.78
N LEU A 151 15.43 4.19 -14.78
CA LEU A 151 14.59 4.19 -15.98
C LEU A 151 14.96 5.33 -16.95
N GLY A 152 15.73 6.35 -16.51
CA GLY A 152 16.05 7.52 -17.32
C GLY A 152 14.98 8.60 -17.26
N LEU A 153 14.26 8.70 -16.13
CA LEU A 153 13.35 9.81 -15.86
C LEU A 153 14.13 11.01 -15.30
N THR A 154 13.66 12.22 -15.57
CA THR A 154 14.12 13.42 -14.86
C THR A 154 13.36 13.53 -13.53
N VAL A 155 14.06 13.30 -12.41
CA VAL A 155 13.43 13.29 -11.08
C VAL A 155 13.36 14.71 -10.51
N ILE A 156 12.17 15.11 -10.05
CA ILE A 156 11.93 16.31 -9.25
C ILE A 156 11.70 15.83 -7.80
N PRO A 157 12.73 15.84 -6.93
CA PRO A 157 12.68 15.22 -5.61
C PRO A 157 12.08 16.15 -4.55
N VAL A 158 10.78 16.43 -4.64
CA VAL A 158 10.11 17.40 -3.76
C VAL A 158 9.97 16.89 -2.32
N SER A 159 9.87 15.57 -2.13
CA SER A 159 9.43 14.94 -0.89
C SER A 159 7.95 15.17 -0.59
N GLY A 160 7.46 14.62 0.52
CA GLY A 160 6.08 14.79 0.97
C GLY A 160 5.84 16.17 1.57
N GLY A 161 4.60 16.67 1.42
CA GLY A 161 4.10 17.89 2.06
C GLY A 161 4.39 19.16 1.26
N SER A 162 4.19 20.31 1.91
CA SER A 162 4.32 21.65 1.30
C SER A 162 3.49 21.80 0.02
N THR A 163 2.16 21.71 0.14
CA THR A 163 1.25 21.70 -1.01
C THR A 163 1.43 22.90 -1.94
N ASP A 164 1.70 24.09 -1.42
CA ASP A 164 2.02 25.27 -2.23
C ASP A 164 3.21 25.02 -3.17
N ARG A 165 4.28 24.43 -2.63
CA ARG A 165 5.48 24.09 -3.39
C ARG A 165 5.21 22.98 -4.40
N GLN A 166 4.41 21.97 -4.03
CA GLN A 166 4.02 20.92 -4.99
C GLN A 166 3.32 21.52 -6.21
N LEU A 167 2.32 22.37 -5.99
CA LEU A 167 1.52 22.99 -7.05
C LEU A 167 2.34 23.99 -7.89
N GLN A 168 3.23 24.74 -7.26
CA GLN A 168 4.16 25.61 -7.97
C GLN A 168 5.03 24.78 -8.94
N LEU A 169 5.67 23.71 -8.46
CA LEU A 169 6.56 22.90 -9.29
C LEU A 169 5.82 22.11 -10.37
N LEU A 170 4.56 21.71 -10.12
CA LEU A 170 3.72 21.11 -11.17
C LEU A 170 3.49 22.08 -12.35
N GLN A 171 3.37 23.38 -12.08
CA GLN A 171 3.17 24.41 -13.10
C GLN A 171 4.49 24.82 -13.77
N ASP A 172 5.55 25.01 -12.98
CA ASP A 172 6.85 25.49 -13.47
C ASP A 172 7.60 24.41 -14.26
N PHE A 173 7.66 23.19 -13.72
CA PHE A 173 8.43 22.09 -14.31
C PHE A 173 7.58 21.17 -15.18
N ARG A 174 6.25 21.26 -15.11
CA ARG A 174 5.31 20.52 -15.97
C ARG A 174 5.65 19.03 -16.11
N PRO A 175 5.75 18.27 -15.00
CA PRO A 175 6.02 16.85 -15.07
C PRO A 175 4.85 16.07 -15.65
N GLU A 176 5.15 14.95 -16.30
CA GLU A 176 4.16 14.01 -16.83
C GLU A 176 3.71 12.99 -15.75
N ILE A 177 4.53 12.77 -14.72
CA ILE A 177 4.32 11.73 -13.72
C ILE A 177 4.31 12.35 -12.31
N ILE A 178 3.40 11.88 -11.47
CA ILE A 178 3.45 12.11 -10.01
C ILE A 178 3.48 10.79 -9.25
N CYS A 179 4.36 10.70 -8.26
CA CYS A 179 4.41 9.58 -7.31
C CYS A 179 4.04 10.09 -5.92
N ALA A 180 2.98 9.56 -5.30
CA ALA A 180 2.45 10.06 -4.04
C ALA A 180 1.64 9.00 -3.27
N THR A 181 1.27 9.30 -2.02
CA THR A 181 0.18 8.55 -1.37
C THR A 181 -1.17 8.93 -2.01
N PRO A 182 -2.12 7.99 -2.16
CA PRO A 182 -3.46 8.27 -2.65
C PRO A 182 -4.13 9.46 -1.95
N SER A 183 -4.07 9.50 -0.62
CA SER A 183 -4.68 10.59 0.18
C SER A 183 -4.03 11.95 -0.09
N TYR A 184 -2.72 11.99 -0.37
CA TYR A 184 -2.07 13.25 -0.73
C TYR A 184 -2.37 13.67 -2.17
N ALA A 185 -2.51 12.70 -3.09
CA ALA A 185 -2.96 12.98 -4.44
C ALA A 185 -4.40 13.56 -4.47
N GLN A 186 -5.29 13.12 -3.57
CA GLN A 186 -6.61 13.74 -3.37
C GLN A 186 -6.51 15.20 -2.93
N VAL A 187 -5.61 15.50 -1.99
CA VAL A 187 -5.36 16.88 -1.52
C VAL A 187 -4.87 17.75 -2.67
N LEU A 188 -3.95 17.26 -3.50
CA LEU A 188 -3.48 18.00 -4.66
C LEU A 188 -4.62 18.26 -5.67
N ALA A 189 -5.46 17.27 -5.94
CA ALA A 189 -6.64 17.42 -6.80
C ALA A 189 -7.62 18.47 -6.26
N GLU A 190 -7.93 18.43 -4.96
CA GLU A 190 -8.81 19.39 -4.29
C GLU A 190 -8.21 20.81 -4.36
N GLU A 191 -6.91 20.96 -4.12
CA GLU A 191 -6.24 22.26 -4.13
C GLU A 191 -6.12 22.87 -5.52
N ILE A 192 -5.94 22.05 -6.56
CA ILE A 192 -5.97 22.50 -7.97
C ILE A 192 -7.33 23.12 -8.29
N GLN A 193 -8.42 22.42 -7.92
CA GLN A 193 -9.77 22.92 -8.14
C GLN A 193 -10.06 24.16 -7.30
N ARG A 194 -9.72 24.14 -6.01
CA ARG A 194 -9.97 25.25 -5.08
C ARG A 194 -9.27 26.54 -5.49
N ARG A 195 -8.05 26.44 -6.03
CA ARG A 195 -7.26 27.59 -6.50
C ARG A 195 -7.59 28.01 -7.92
N GLY A 196 -8.46 27.28 -8.61
CA GLY A 196 -8.79 27.54 -10.01
C GLY A 196 -7.57 27.42 -10.94
N ILE A 197 -6.64 26.51 -10.63
CA ILE A 197 -5.47 26.27 -11.50
C ILE A 197 -5.99 25.67 -12.80
N ALA A 198 -5.71 26.37 -13.91
CA ALA A 198 -6.13 25.93 -15.23
C ALA A 198 -5.53 24.56 -15.54
N PRO A 199 -6.32 23.61 -16.07
CA PRO A 199 -5.80 22.27 -16.35
C PRO A 199 -4.60 22.24 -17.28
N GLU A 200 -4.53 23.18 -18.23
CA GLU A 200 -3.44 23.32 -19.19
C GLU A 200 -2.14 23.82 -18.51
N ALA A 201 -2.23 24.37 -17.30
CA ALA A 201 -1.07 24.75 -16.49
C ALA A 201 -0.34 23.52 -15.93
N ILE A 202 -0.96 22.34 -15.96
CA ILE A 202 -0.41 21.08 -15.46
C ILE A 202 -0.24 20.11 -16.64
N ASN A 203 0.79 19.25 -16.58
CA ASN A 203 1.13 18.30 -17.65
C ASN A 203 1.05 16.83 -17.20
N LEU A 204 0.47 16.57 -16.03
CA LEU A 204 0.35 15.23 -15.48
C LEU A 204 -0.46 14.33 -16.41
N GLN A 205 0.01 13.10 -16.57
CA GLN A 205 -0.61 12.04 -17.38
C GLN A 205 -0.73 10.74 -16.59
N LEU A 206 0.23 10.48 -15.69
CA LEU A 206 0.34 9.26 -14.91
C LEU A 206 0.47 9.59 -13.42
N ALA A 207 -0.20 8.80 -12.58
CA ALA A 207 0.00 8.79 -11.14
C ALA A 207 0.37 7.38 -10.66
N VAL A 208 1.46 7.27 -9.91
CA VAL A 208 1.90 6.02 -9.27
C VAL A 208 1.66 6.16 -7.78
N LEU A 209 0.63 5.48 -7.28
CA LEU A 209 0.08 5.68 -5.94
C LEU A 209 0.23 4.44 -5.08
N GLY A 210 0.52 4.62 -3.79
CA GLY A 210 0.82 3.51 -2.89
C GLY A 210 1.11 3.92 -1.46
N ALA A 211 1.70 2.99 -0.70
CA ALA A 211 2.00 3.09 0.75
C ALA A 211 0.79 3.08 1.70
N GLU A 212 -0.43 3.11 1.17
CA GLU A 212 -1.68 2.91 1.92
C GLU A 212 -2.72 2.23 1.02
N PRO A 213 -3.68 1.47 1.59
CA PRO A 213 -4.84 0.99 0.86
C PRO A 213 -5.70 2.16 0.34
N TRP A 214 -6.36 1.94 -0.79
CA TRP A 214 -7.26 2.89 -1.43
C TRP A 214 -8.23 2.15 -2.35
N SER A 215 -9.44 2.68 -2.52
CA SER A 215 -10.52 2.14 -3.34
C SER A 215 -10.54 2.74 -4.75
N GLU A 216 -11.36 2.14 -5.61
CA GLU A 216 -11.67 2.66 -6.94
C GLU A 216 -12.41 4.02 -6.90
N ALA A 217 -13.07 4.37 -5.79
CA ALA A 217 -13.66 5.70 -5.61
C ALA A 217 -12.57 6.78 -5.45
N ILE A 218 -11.55 6.51 -4.63
CA ILE A 218 -10.38 7.38 -4.53
C ILE A 218 -9.65 7.46 -5.87
N ARG A 219 -9.52 6.33 -6.58
CA ARG A 219 -8.95 6.32 -7.94
C ARG A 219 -9.68 7.28 -8.85
N THR A 220 -10.99 7.13 -8.98
CA THR A 220 -11.81 7.94 -9.87
C THR A 220 -11.64 9.42 -9.56
N GLN A 221 -11.73 9.81 -8.27
CA GLN A 221 -11.56 11.20 -7.87
C GLN A 221 -10.17 11.76 -8.21
N VAL A 222 -9.10 11.00 -7.96
CA VAL A 222 -7.73 11.45 -8.26
C VAL A 222 -7.53 11.54 -9.78
N GLN A 223 -8.01 10.57 -10.54
CA GLN A 223 -7.93 10.59 -12.01
C GLN A 223 -8.67 11.79 -12.60
N ASP A 224 -9.87 12.09 -12.12
CA ASP A 224 -10.66 13.22 -12.61
C ASP A 224 -10.03 14.56 -12.19
N GLY A 225 -9.59 14.65 -10.93
CA GLY A 225 -9.04 15.88 -10.37
C GLY A 225 -7.64 16.24 -10.89
N LEU A 226 -6.80 15.24 -11.16
CA LEU A 226 -5.44 15.45 -11.70
C LEU A 226 -5.33 15.20 -13.21
N ARG A 227 -6.37 14.63 -13.85
CA ARG A 227 -6.39 14.21 -15.26
C ARG A 227 -5.31 13.18 -15.60
N VAL A 228 -5.18 12.17 -14.75
CA VAL A 228 -4.15 11.12 -14.85
C VAL A 228 -4.76 9.74 -15.01
N ALA A 229 -3.98 8.80 -15.55
CA ALA A 229 -4.17 7.39 -15.28
C ALA A 229 -3.44 7.03 -13.96
N ALA A 230 -4.18 6.59 -12.95
CA ALA A 230 -3.61 6.21 -11.66
C ALA A 230 -3.34 4.71 -11.61
N THR A 231 -2.18 4.30 -11.11
CA THR A 231 -1.77 2.91 -10.92
C THR A 231 -1.32 2.64 -9.50
N ASN A 232 -1.54 1.42 -9.01
CA ASN A 232 -1.12 1.00 -7.68
C ASN A 232 0.33 0.48 -7.66
N ILE A 233 1.15 1.00 -6.75
CA ILE A 233 2.46 0.45 -6.38
C ILE A 233 2.41 -0.06 -4.93
N TYR A 234 2.84 -1.28 -4.70
CA TYR A 234 2.88 -1.87 -3.35
C TYR A 234 4.30 -2.19 -2.92
N GLY A 235 4.52 -2.06 -1.61
CA GLY A 235 5.75 -2.47 -0.98
C GLY A 235 5.82 -2.20 0.51
N LEU A 236 6.79 -2.85 1.17
CA LEU A 236 7.07 -2.72 2.59
C LEU A 236 8.58 -2.83 2.85
N SER A 237 9.06 -2.13 3.87
CA SER A 237 10.50 -2.01 4.19
C SER A 237 11.19 -3.34 4.46
N GLU A 238 10.51 -4.25 5.15
CA GLU A 238 11.02 -5.53 5.63
C GLU A 238 11.49 -6.41 4.47
N ILE A 239 10.74 -6.38 3.36
CA ILE A 239 11.05 -7.09 2.14
C ILE A 239 12.03 -6.27 1.28
N LEU A 240 11.66 -5.06 0.87
CA LEU A 240 12.58 -4.17 0.13
C LEU A 240 12.18 -2.70 0.21
N GLY A 241 10.92 -2.38 -0.06
CA GLY A 241 10.40 -1.03 -0.25
C GLY A 241 9.34 -1.03 -1.35
N PRO A 242 8.99 0.12 -1.96
CA PRO A 242 8.17 0.15 -3.17
C PRO A 242 8.71 -0.74 -4.29
N GLY A 243 7.84 -1.17 -5.20
CA GLY A 243 8.24 -2.02 -6.32
C GLY A 243 8.36 -3.49 -5.97
N ILE A 244 7.61 -3.97 -4.98
CA ILE A 244 7.38 -5.41 -4.78
C ILE A 244 6.30 -5.90 -5.74
N SER A 245 5.25 -5.08 -5.90
CA SER A 245 4.24 -5.29 -6.93
C SER A 245 3.77 -3.98 -7.55
N GLN A 246 3.22 -4.07 -8.76
CA GLN A 246 2.78 -2.93 -9.54
C GLN A 246 1.61 -3.29 -10.45
N GLU A 247 0.60 -2.44 -10.47
CA GLU A 247 -0.49 -2.47 -11.45
C GLU A 247 0.00 -1.99 -12.81
N ASP A 248 -0.36 -2.74 -13.85
CA ASP A 248 -0.12 -2.32 -15.22
C ASP A 248 -1.16 -1.28 -15.66
N VAL A 249 -0.69 -0.21 -16.28
CA VAL A 249 -1.55 0.89 -16.73
C VAL A 249 -2.63 0.43 -17.72
N ASP A 250 -2.39 -0.55 -18.57
CA ASP A 250 -3.39 -1.02 -19.54
C ASP A 250 -4.39 -2.01 -18.93
N GLU A 251 -4.14 -2.45 -17.70
CA GLU A 251 -4.89 -3.51 -17.00
C GLU A 251 -5.39 -3.04 -15.61
N ARG A 252 -5.52 -1.72 -15.42
CA ARG A 252 -5.98 -1.13 -14.15
C ARG A 252 -7.28 -1.76 -13.66
N GLY A 253 -7.39 -1.96 -12.35
CA GLY A 253 -8.54 -2.59 -11.70
C GLY A 253 -8.50 -4.12 -11.71
N THR A 254 -7.51 -4.74 -12.37
CA THR A 254 -7.36 -6.20 -12.45
C THR A 254 -6.27 -6.75 -11.53
N GLY A 255 -5.79 -5.97 -10.56
CA GLY A 255 -4.73 -6.36 -9.62
C GLY A 255 -3.32 -5.89 -10.02
N SER A 256 -2.35 -6.14 -9.14
CA SER A 256 -0.94 -5.72 -9.29
C SER A 256 -0.02 -6.92 -9.48
N TYR A 257 0.83 -6.92 -10.50
CA TYR A 257 1.84 -7.96 -10.72
C TYR A 257 2.90 -7.93 -9.64
N ILE A 258 3.13 -9.06 -8.96
CA ILE A 258 4.25 -9.23 -8.01
C ILE A 258 5.48 -9.64 -8.79
N TRP A 259 6.64 -9.01 -8.56
CA TRP A 259 7.92 -9.43 -9.14
C TRP A 259 8.47 -10.70 -8.44
N GLU A 260 7.74 -11.80 -8.58
CA GLU A 260 7.96 -13.08 -7.92
C GLU A 260 9.26 -13.79 -8.30
N ASP A 261 10.03 -13.28 -9.26
CA ASP A 261 11.43 -13.67 -9.44
C ASP A 261 12.31 -13.19 -8.28
N HIS A 262 11.96 -12.08 -7.63
CA HIS A 262 12.65 -11.53 -6.46
C HIS A 262 11.89 -11.74 -5.14
N PHE A 263 10.55 -11.75 -5.16
CA PHE A 263 9.72 -11.81 -3.95
C PHE A 263 8.65 -12.90 -4.09
N TYR A 264 8.91 -14.09 -3.54
CA TYR A 264 7.94 -15.18 -3.62
C TYR A 264 6.74 -14.91 -2.71
N PRO A 265 5.50 -14.84 -3.24
CA PRO A 265 4.30 -14.62 -2.43
C PRO A 265 3.63 -15.94 -2.02
N GLU A 266 3.02 -15.93 -0.85
CA GLU A 266 2.05 -16.91 -0.38
C GLU A 266 0.82 -16.14 0.15
N VAL A 267 -0.36 -16.73 0.07
CA VAL A 267 -1.54 -16.27 0.82
C VAL A 267 -1.97 -17.40 1.73
N VAL A 268 -2.08 -17.12 3.03
CA VAL A 268 -2.36 -18.12 4.06
C VAL A 268 -3.56 -17.74 4.90
N ASP A 269 -4.26 -18.73 5.43
CA ASP A 269 -5.36 -18.48 6.35
C ASP A 269 -4.82 -17.86 7.65
N LYS A 270 -5.57 -16.89 8.19
CA LYS A 270 -5.09 -16.05 9.29
C LYS A 270 -4.97 -16.81 10.61
N ASP A 271 -5.78 -17.86 10.80
CA ASP A 271 -5.91 -18.59 12.06
C ASP A 271 -5.08 -19.88 12.05
N THR A 272 -5.11 -20.61 10.94
CA THR A 272 -4.40 -21.89 10.77
C THR A 272 -2.99 -21.71 10.23
N GLY A 273 -2.73 -20.67 9.43
CA GLY A 273 -1.45 -20.48 8.74
C GLY A 273 -1.25 -21.39 7.52
N GLU A 274 -2.27 -22.16 7.13
CA GLU A 274 -2.21 -23.01 5.94
C GLU A 274 -2.44 -22.19 4.66
N PRO A 275 -1.79 -22.55 3.53
CA PRO A 275 -2.05 -21.90 2.24
C PRO A 275 -3.53 -21.98 1.85
N VAL A 276 -4.09 -20.86 1.39
CA VAL A 276 -5.46 -20.83 0.84
C VAL A 276 -5.46 -21.10 -0.67
N PRO A 277 -6.57 -21.57 -1.25
CA PRO A 277 -6.70 -21.71 -2.70
C PRO A 277 -6.49 -20.38 -3.44
N GLU A 278 -6.09 -20.48 -4.71
CA GLU A 278 -5.96 -19.31 -5.58
C GLU A 278 -7.26 -18.49 -5.63
N GLY A 279 -7.14 -17.16 -5.58
CA GLY A 279 -8.27 -16.23 -5.56
C GLY A 279 -8.94 -16.04 -4.19
N GLU A 280 -8.70 -16.91 -3.21
CA GLU A 280 -9.23 -16.75 -1.85
C GLU A 280 -8.46 -15.71 -1.03
N LEU A 281 -9.18 -15.03 -0.14
CA LEU A 281 -8.61 -14.02 0.75
C LEU A 281 -7.87 -14.67 1.90
N GLY A 282 -6.68 -14.17 2.18
CA GLY A 282 -5.90 -14.54 3.36
C GLY A 282 -4.83 -13.51 3.63
N VAL A 283 -3.87 -13.85 4.49
CA VAL A 283 -2.75 -12.99 4.83
C VAL A 283 -1.62 -13.19 3.81
N LEU A 284 -1.16 -12.09 3.23
CA LEU A 284 -0.02 -12.07 2.32
C LEU A 284 1.27 -12.33 3.09
N VAL A 285 2.06 -13.26 2.58
CA VAL A 285 3.36 -13.65 3.13
C VAL A 285 4.41 -13.57 2.03
N PHE A 286 5.60 -13.07 2.35
CA PHE A 286 6.68 -12.94 1.37
C PHE A 286 7.97 -13.62 1.79
N SER A 287 8.66 -14.20 0.82
CA SER A 287 10.06 -14.61 0.94
C SER A 287 10.93 -13.88 -0.08
N THR A 288 12.01 -13.24 0.37
CA THR A 288 13.01 -12.61 -0.52
C THR A 288 13.89 -13.68 -1.13
N LEU A 289 14.04 -13.68 -2.46
CA LEU A 289 14.80 -14.68 -3.19
C LEU A 289 16.23 -14.24 -3.55
N THR A 290 16.50 -12.93 -3.52
CA THR A 290 17.79 -12.39 -4.01
C THR A 290 18.45 -11.39 -3.07
N LYS A 291 17.76 -10.95 -2.01
CA LYS A 291 18.29 -9.96 -1.07
C LYS A 291 19.42 -10.57 -0.24
N LYS A 292 20.47 -9.81 0.05
CA LYS A 292 21.67 -10.29 0.75
C LYS A 292 21.90 -9.65 2.11
N ALA A 293 21.72 -8.34 2.29
CA ALA A 293 22.00 -7.70 3.58
C ALA A 293 21.12 -8.26 4.71
N MET A 294 19.82 -8.35 4.46
CA MET A 294 18.83 -8.84 5.42
C MET A 294 17.74 -9.60 4.67
N PRO A 295 18.01 -10.84 4.24
CA PRO A 295 17.03 -11.68 3.58
C PRO A 295 16.00 -12.18 4.58
N ILE A 296 14.74 -12.22 4.16
CA ILE A 296 13.63 -12.67 5.01
C ILE A 296 12.83 -13.74 4.28
N LEU A 297 12.57 -14.87 4.94
CA LEU A 297 11.70 -15.94 4.47
C LEU A 297 10.39 -15.88 5.24
N ARG A 298 9.27 -16.18 4.57
CA ARG A 298 7.91 -16.25 5.10
C ARG A 298 7.55 -15.12 6.08
N TYR A 299 7.81 -13.88 5.68
CA TYR A 299 7.40 -12.71 6.45
C TYR A 299 5.89 -12.56 6.44
N TRP A 300 5.28 -12.56 7.63
CA TRP A 300 3.88 -12.23 7.84
C TRP A 300 3.68 -10.73 7.68
N THR A 301 3.20 -10.29 6.52
CA THR A 301 2.96 -8.87 6.27
C THR A 301 1.86 -8.33 7.17
N GLY A 302 0.86 -9.17 7.46
CA GLY A 302 -0.40 -8.78 8.08
C GLY A 302 -1.39 -8.21 7.07
N ASP A 303 -1.03 -7.97 5.82
CA ASP A 303 -1.94 -7.43 4.81
C ASP A 303 -2.86 -8.53 4.27
N ILE A 304 -4.15 -8.23 4.14
CA ILE A 304 -5.16 -9.18 3.65
C ILE A 304 -5.43 -8.93 2.17
N THR A 305 -5.21 -9.95 1.34
CA THR A 305 -5.44 -9.92 -0.11
C THR A 305 -5.65 -11.34 -0.65
N ASN A 306 -5.87 -11.45 -1.95
CA ASN A 306 -5.78 -12.70 -2.69
C ASN A 306 -4.68 -12.60 -3.77
N ILE A 307 -4.28 -13.75 -4.30
CA ILE A 307 -3.40 -13.84 -5.47
C ILE A 307 -4.01 -14.75 -6.53
N TYR A 308 -3.75 -14.45 -7.79
CA TYR A 308 -4.19 -15.26 -8.94
C TYR A 308 -3.30 -15.04 -10.16
N TYR A 309 -3.26 -16.03 -11.05
CA TYR A 309 -2.59 -15.92 -12.34
C TYR A 309 -3.58 -15.41 -13.36
N ASP A 310 -3.31 -14.21 -13.90
CA ASP A 310 -3.96 -13.75 -15.10
C ASP A 310 -3.17 -14.29 -16.31
N HIS A 311 -3.82 -15.07 -17.15
CA HIS A 311 -3.22 -15.62 -18.36
C HIS A 311 -3.24 -14.64 -19.54
N SER A 312 -3.62 -13.38 -19.32
CA SER A 312 -3.40 -12.30 -20.26
C SER A 312 -1.89 -12.06 -20.45
N VAL A 313 -1.42 -12.18 -21.69
CA VAL A 313 -0.02 -12.50 -22.04
C VAL A 313 1.03 -11.39 -21.81
N LYS A 314 0.68 -10.24 -21.20
CA LYS A 314 1.65 -9.15 -21.05
C LYS A 314 2.77 -9.54 -20.08
N ARG A 315 2.41 -10.23 -18.98
CA ARG A 315 3.36 -10.78 -17.99
C ARG A 315 2.88 -12.10 -17.43
N THR A 316 3.81 -12.98 -17.12
CA THR A 316 3.53 -14.32 -16.57
C THR A 316 3.48 -14.36 -15.03
N HIS A 317 3.95 -13.30 -14.38
CA HIS A 317 3.95 -13.15 -12.93
C HIS A 317 2.54 -13.15 -12.34
N VAL A 318 2.42 -13.63 -11.10
CA VAL A 318 1.16 -13.59 -10.34
C VAL A 318 0.67 -12.15 -10.09
N LYS A 319 -0.65 -11.96 -10.08
CA LYS A 319 -1.29 -10.73 -9.61
C LYS A 319 -1.76 -10.87 -8.16
N MET A 320 -1.62 -9.80 -7.39
CA MET A 320 -2.34 -9.62 -6.12
C MET A 320 -3.52 -8.69 -6.28
N GLY A 321 -4.62 -9.01 -5.60
CA GLY A 321 -5.75 -8.12 -5.46
C GLY A 321 -5.44 -6.88 -4.58
N PRO A 322 -6.40 -5.95 -4.47
CA PRO A 322 -6.26 -4.80 -3.57
C PRO A 322 -6.15 -5.26 -2.12
N ILE A 323 -5.35 -4.54 -1.33
CA ILE A 323 -5.27 -4.79 0.12
C ILE A 323 -6.60 -4.43 0.76
N ARG A 324 -7.31 -5.43 1.29
CA ARG A 324 -8.60 -5.25 1.95
C ARG A 324 -8.49 -4.72 3.36
N GLY A 325 -7.32 -4.87 3.98
CA GLY A 325 -7.05 -4.38 5.31
C GLY A 325 -5.86 -5.11 5.90
N ARG A 326 -5.73 -5.02 7.22
CA ARG A 326 -4.68 -5.73 7.94
C ARG A 326 -5.25 -6.64 9.02
N ALA A 327 -4.64 -7.80 9.19
CA ALA A 327 -5.00 -8.80 10.18
C ALA A 327 -4.82 -8.29 11.63
N ASP A 328 -3.91 -7.34 11.87
CA ASP A 328 -3.70 -6.71 13.18
C ASP A 328 -4.51 -5.42 13.38
N ASP A 329 -4.84 -4.67 12.33
CA ASP A 329 -5.68 -3.47 12.40
C ASP A 329 -7.19 -3.76 12.23
N MET A 330 -7.59 -5.03 12.14
CA MET A 330 -8.98 -5.45 12.00
C MET A 330 -9.78 -5.07 13.25
N LEU A 331 -10.75 -4.18 13.12
CA LEU A 331 -11.64 -3.85 14.22
C LEU A 331 -12.66 -4.97 14.39
N ILE A 332 -12.69 -5.56 15.58
CA ILE A 332 -13.78 -6.47 15.97
C ILE A 332 -14.82 -5.64 16.72
N ILE A 333 -15.96 -5.43 16.09
CA ILE A 333 -17.05 -4.63 16.63
C ILE A 333 -18.22 -5.57 16.85
N ARG A 334 -18.56 -5.84 18.10
CA ARG A 334 -19.68 -6.74 18.46
C ARG A 334 -19.61 -8.11 17.76
N GLY A 335 -18.39 -8.64 17.61
CA GLY A 335 -18.12 -9.94 16.98
C GLY A 335 -18.05 -9.95 15.46
N VAL A 336 -18.21 -8.79 14.80
CA VAL A 336 -18.05 -8.66 13.34
C VAL A 336 -16.67 -8.07 13.02
N ASN A 337 -15.96 -8.72 12.10
CA ASN A 337 -14.71 -8.22 11.55
C ASN A 337 -14.99 -7.04 10.61
N PHE A 338 -14.36 -5.91 10.87
CA PHE A 338 -14.58 -4.67 10.14
C PHE A 338 -13.26 -4.05 9.69
N PHE A 339 -13.18 -3.75 8.40
CA PHE A 339 -12.07 -3.03 7.78
C PHE A 339 -12.51 -1.63 7.37
N PRO A 340 -11.74 -0.57 7.69
CA PRO A 340 -12.08 0.80 7.31
C PRO A 340 -12.26 1.02 5.79
N THR A 341 -11.61 0.21 4.96
CA THR A 341 -11.75 0.19 3.49
C THR A 341 -13.16 -0.21 3.03
N GLN A 342 -13.91 -0.99 3.81
CA GLN A 342 -15.30 -1.33 3.49
C GLN A 342 -16.21 -0.11 3.52
N VAL A 343 -15.88 0.90 4.35
CA VAL A 343 -16.60 2.19 4.34
C VAL A 343 -16.32 2.92 3.03
N GLU A 344 -15.08 2.88 2.56
CA GLU A 344 -14.66 3.51 1.31
C GLU A 344 -15.39 2.90 0.10
N ASP A 345 -15.50 1.58 0.04
CA ASP A 345 -16.23 0.87 -1.01
C ASP A 345 -17.73 1.25 -1.02
N ILE A 346 -18.33 1.47 0.16
CA ILE A 346 -19.73 1.92 0.28
C ILE A 346 -19.92 3.34 -0.24
N ILE A 347 -18.96 4.25 0.02
CA ILE A 347 -19.00 5.64 -0.44
C ILE A 347 -19.10 5.69 -1.96
N SER A 348 -18.42 4.78 -2.67
CA SER A 348 -18.49 4.69 -4.13
C SER A 348 -19.91 4.58 -4.69
N GLY A 349 -20.86 4.05 -3.90
CA GLY A 349 -22.26 3.89 -4.29
C GLY A 349 -23.18 5.03 -3.87
N LEU A 350 -22.64 6.18 -3.43
CA LEU A 350 -23.41 7.30 -2.86
C LEU A 350 -23.06 8.63 -3.56
N ALA A 351 -23.89 9.07 -4.51
CA ALA A 351 -23.65 10.24 -5.37
C ALA A 351 -23.43 11.58 -4.63
N HIS A 352 -23.83 11.67 -3.36
CA HIS A 352 -23.73 12.89 -2.55
C HIS A 352 -22.73 12.79 -1.39
N ALA A 353 -22.00 11.67 -1.28
CA ALA A 353 -20.90 11.54 -0.32
C ALA A 353 -19.58 11.90 -1.01
N SER A 354 -18.70 12.59 -0.29
CA SER A 354 -17.29 12.66 -0.68
C SER A 354 -16.53 11.41 -0.20
N THR A 355 -15.31 11.24 -0.70
CA THR A 355 -14.36 10.20 -0.29
C THR A 355 -13.59 10.55 1.00
N TYR A 356 -13.82 11.72 1.60
CA TYR A 356 -13.26 12.10 2.88
C TYR A 356 -14.11 11.52 3.99
N TYR A 357 -13.54 10.58 4.74
CA TYR A 357 -14.20 9.91 5.84
C TYR A 357 -13.21 9.60 6.97
N GLN A 358 -13.77 9.42 8.16
CA GLN A 358 -13.06 8.98 9.35
C GLN A 358 -13.94 8.01 10.13
N VAL A 359 -13.34 6.92 10.56
CA VAL A 359 -13.92 5.94 11.47
C VAL A 359 -13.47 6.30 12.89
N VAL A 360 -14.42 6.44 13.80
CA VAL A 360 -14.15 6.62 15.23
C VAL A 360 -14.73 5.44 15.97
N ALA A 361 -13.87 4.62 16.57
CA ALA A 361 -14.28 3.54 17.45
C ALA A 361 -14.21 4.02 18.90
N THR A 362 -15.30 3.88 19.64
CA THR A 362 -15.38 4.23 21.06
C THR A 362 -15.96 3.06 21.85
N ARG A 363 -15.80 3.10 23.17
CA ARG A 363 -16.45 2.15 24.08
C ARG A 363 -17.35 2.92 25.03
N ARG A 364 -18.66 2.61 25.01
CA ARG A 364 -19.65 3.18 25.91
C ARG A 364 -20.18 2.08 26.84
N GLY A 365 -19.70 2.08 28.08
CA GLY A 365 -19.96 0.98 29.02
C GLY A 365 -19.30 -0.31 28.55
N SER A 366 -20.09 -1.36 28.29
CA SER A 366 -19.62 -2.65 27.78
C SER A 366 -19.74 -2.80 26.25
N LEU A 367 -20.29 -1.80 25.57
CA LEU A 367 -20.57 -1.88 24.13
C LEU A 367 -19.56 -1.05 23.35
N ASP A 368 -18.99 -1.67 22.33
CA ASP A 368 -18.25 -0.97 21.28
C ASP A 368 -19.26 -0.24 20.38
N GLU A 369 -19.00 1.05 20.14
CA GLU A 369 -19.72 1.91 19.23
C GLU A 369 -18.76 2.37 18.13
N VAL A 370 -19.27 2.45 16.90
CA VAL A 370 -18.51 2.95 15.75
C VAL A 370 -19.30 4.07 15.12
N GLU A 371 -18.62 5.20 14.97
CA GLU A 371 -19.09 6.34 14.22
C GLU A 371 -18.32 6.45 12.90
N VAL A 372 -19.03 6.76 11.83
CA VAL A 372 -18.46 7.08 10.52
C VAL A 372 -18.77 8.54 10.26
N ASN A 373 -17.74 9.37 10.34
CA ASN A 373 -17.78 10.75 9.91
C ASN A 373 -17.48 10.80 8.41
N VAL A 374 -18.33 11.43 7.62
CA VAL A 374 -18.11 11.58 6.16
C VAL A 374 -18.47 12.98 5.71
N GLU A 375 -17.63 13.57 4.86
CA GLU A 375 -17.96 14.86 4.26
C GLU A 375 -18.97 14.70 3.11
N VAL A 376 -19.95 15.59 3.06
CA VAL A 376 -20.92 15.70 1.97
C VAL A 376 -20.23 16.27 0.73
N ALA A 377 -20.57 15.74 -0.44
CA ALA A 377 -20.03 16.22 -1.70
C ALA A 377 -20.35 17.70 -1.93
N GLY A 378 -19.35 18.47 -2.36
CA GLY A 378 -19.46 19.92 -2.58
C GLY A 378 -20.65 20.38 -3.46
N PRO A 379 -21.03 19.67 -4.54
CA PRO A 379 -22.21 20.03 -5.34
C PRO A 379 -23.50 20.11 -4.52
N LEU A 380 -23.76 19.13 -3.66
CA LEU A 380 -24.96 19.14 -2.81
C LEU A 380 -24.87 20.26 -1.76
N LEU A 381 -23.70 20.48 -1.15
CA LEU A 381 -23.52 21.59 -0.22
C LEU A 381 -23.78 22.96 -0.87
N ARG A 382 -23.39 23.15 -2.14
CA ARG A 382 -23.67 24.39 -2.88
C ARG A 382 -25.16 24.55 -3.20
N GLU A 383 -25.82 23.48 -3.63
CA GLU A 383 -27.27 23.47 -3.89
C GLU A 383 -28.07 23.88 -2.65
N LEU A 384 -27.64 23.43 -1.47
CA LEU A 384 -28.29 23.72 -0.19
C LEU A 384 -27.86 25.07 0.43
N GLY A 385 -26.92 25.80 -0.17
CA GLY A 385 -26.39 27.04 0.40
C GLY A 385 -25.51 26.84 1.64
N LEU A 386 -24.96 25.65 1.84
CA LEU A 386 -24.18 25.24 3.02
C LEU A 386 -22.68 25.05 2.73
N ALA A 387 -22.18 25.62 1.62
CA ALA A 387 -20.80 25.39 1.17
C ALA A 387 -19.73 26.12 2.00
N THR A 388 -20.09 27.17 2.74
CA THR A 388 -19.13 28.07 3.40
C THR A 388 -19.13 27.98 4.92
N ALA A 389 -20.06 27.24 5.52
CA ALA A 389 -20.19 27.08 6.97
C ALA A 389 -20.02 25.60 7.35
N PRO A 390 -19.53 25.30 8.56
CA PRO A 390 -19.53 23.94 9.08
C PRO A 390 -20.94 23.34 9.04
N LEU A 391 -21.05 22.12 8.49
CA LEU A 391 -22.30 21.39 8.56
C LEU A 391 -22.55 20.96 10.00
N THR A 392 -23.79 21.08 10.45
CA THR A 392 -24.21 20.75 11.82
C THR A 392 -25.31 19.70 11.78
N ALA A 393 -25.56 19.05 12.90
CA ALA A 393 -26.67 18.11 13.02
C ALA A 393 -28.03 18.77 12.73
N GLU A 394 -28.19 20.05 13.06
CA GLU A 394 -29.41 20.80 12.78
C GLU A 394 -29.64 20.98 11.28
N HIS A 395 -28.61 21.34 10.52
CA HIS A 395 -28.69 21.40 9.05
C HIS A 395 -29.13 20.05 8.46
N VAL A 396 -28.58 18.93 8.95
CA VAL A 396 -29.00 17.60 8.51
C VAL A 396 -30.50 17.36 8.79
N GLN A 397 -31.02 17.81 9.93
CA GLN A 397 -32.45 17.71 10.25
C GLN A 397 -33.34 18.70 9.48
N GLN A 398 -32.79 19.76 8.90
CA GLN A 398 -33.54 20.74 8.12
C GLN A 398 -33.67 20.36 6.63
N HIS A 399 -32.73 19.59 6.08
CA HIS A 399 -32.73 19.22 4.66
C HIS A 399 -33.02 17.74 4.41
N ASP A 400 -34.06 17.43 3.63
CA ASP A 400 -34.46 16.06 3.28
C ASP A 400 -33.35 15.27 2.57
N SER A 401 -32.63 15.91 1.64
CA SER A 401 -31.54 15.30 0.90
C SER A 401 -30.39 14.83 1.81
N LEU A 402 -30.07 15.60 2.86
CA LEU A 402 -29.06 15.22 3.85
C LEU A 402 -29.52 14.06 4.72
N ARG A 403 -30.78 14.06 5.17
CA ARG A 403 -31.35 12.90 5.89
C ARG A 403 -31.36 11.65 5.04
N GLN A 404 -31.74 11.78 3.78
CA GLN A 404 -31.76 10.67 2.84
C GLN A 404 -30.36 10.10 2.61
N LEU A 405 -29.36 10.96 2.42
CA LEU A 405 -27.95 10.53 2.30
C LEU A 405 -27.49 9.81 3.57
N GLN A 406 -27.72 10.40 4.75
CA GLN A 406 -27.33 9.80 6.04
C GLN A 406 -27.98 8.42 6.23
N GLY A 407 -29.29 8.32 5.94
CA GLY A 407 -30.04 7.06 6.04
C GLY A 407 -29.61 6.02 5.02
N GLN A 408 -29.35 6.41 3.77
CA GLN A 408 -28.84 5.52 2.72
C GLN A 408 -27.45 4.99 3.08
N PHE A 409 -26.57 5.83 3.60
CA PHE A 409 -25.25 5.41 4.05
C PHE A 409 -25.38 4.42 5.21
N ALA A 410 -26.11 4.78 6.27
CA ALA A 410 -26.30 3.89 7.42
C ALA A 410 -26.90 2.54 7.01
N LYS A 411 -27.87 2.54 6.08
CA LYS A 411 -28.45 1.33 5.51
C LYS A 411 -27.41 0.51 4.74
N LYS A 412 -26.63 1.11 3.83
CA LYS A 412 -25.58 0.38 3.08
C LYS A 412 -24.49 -0.18 3.99
N ILE A 413 -24.12 0.51 5.07
CA ILE A 413 -23.21 -0.05 6.09
C ILE A 413 -23.85 -1.29 6.71
N LYS A 414 -25.12 -1.21 7.12
CA LYS A 414 -25.79 -2.35 7.73
C LYS A 414 -25.91 -3.53 6.78
N ASP A 415 -26.27 -3.29 5.53
CA ASP A 415 -26.52 -4.33 4.53
C ASP A 415 -25.21 -5.01 4.07
N ASN A 416 -24.11 -4.26 3.91
CA ASN A 416 -22.84 -4.80 3.38
C ASN A 416 -21.85 -5.24 4.45
N ILE A 417 -21.84 -4.59 5.62
CA ILE A 417 -20.89 -4.88 6.71
C ILE A 417 -21.56 -5.69 7.82
N GLY A 418 -22.90 -5.64 7.94
CA GLY A 418 -23.64 -6.30 9.02
C GLY A 418 -23.66 -5.51 10.33
N LEU A 419 -22.99 -4.36 10.38
CA LEU A 419 -22.89 -3.50 11.57
C LEU A 419 -23.84 -2.31 11.51
N THR A 420 -24.42 -1.95 12.64
CA THR A 420 -25.11 -0.66 12.77
C THR A 420 -24.10 0.36 13.27
N MET A 421 -23.78 1.35 12.45
CA MET A 421 -22.87 2.44 12.78
C MET A 421 -23.60 3.78 12.76
N ARG A 422 -23.17 4.70 13.62
CA ARG A 422 -23.67 6.08 13.56
C ARG A 422 -22.98 6.79 12.41
N VAL A 423 -23.75 7.35 11.48
CA VAL A 423 -23.21 8.14 10.38
C VAL A 423 -23.37 9.62 10.69
N ASN A 424 -22.27 10.36 10.75
CA ASN A 424 -22.26 11.80 10.91
C ASN A 424 -21.87 12.44 9.57
N LEU A 425 -22.74 13.29 9.05
CA LEU A 425 -22.44 14.09 7.86
C LEU A 425 -21.70 15.36 8.27
N LEU A 426 -20.60 15.66 7.59
CA LEU A 426 -19.78 16.84 7.76
C LEU A 426 -19.75 17.67 6.48
N GLY A 427 -19.46 18.96 6.60
CA GLY A 427 -19.21 19.88 5.51
C GLY A 427 -17.78 19.76 4.99
N SER A 428 -17.54 20.32 3.82
CA SER A 428 -16.23 20.30 3.16
C SER A 428 -15.12 20.88 4.06
N GLY A 429 -14.03 20.13 4.22
CA GLY A 429 -12.84 20.57 4.96
C GLY A 429 -12.92 20.42 6.49
N GLN A 430 -13.94 19.76 7.02
CA GLN A 430 -14.05 19.49 8.46
C GLN A 430 -13.28 18.23 8.91
N LEU A 431 -12.92 17.33 7.99
CA LEU A 431 -12.07 16.18 8.27
C LEU A 431 -10.59 16.48 7.99
N PRO A 432 -9.66 15.86 8.75
CA PRO A 432 -8.23 15.99 8.51
C PRO A 432 -7.85 15.63 7.07
N ARG A 433 -6.95 16.41 6.49
CA ARG A 433 -6.33 16.14 5.18
C ARG A 433 -4.93 15.56 5.37
N SER A 434 -4.40 14.89 4.36
CA SER A 434 -3.00 14.45 4.38
C SER A 434 -2.06 15.65 4.27
N GLU A 435 -1.04 15.69 5.12
CA GLU A 435 0.03 16.69 5.10
C GLU A 435 1.26 16.23 4.28
N GLY A 436 1.09 15.25 3.37
CA GLY A 436 2.19 14.71 2.55
C GLY A 436 2.55 13.26 2.82
N GLY A 437 1.75 12.56 3.62
CA GLY A 437 1.98 11.16 4.00
C GLY A 437 0.72 10.32 3.98
N LYS A 438 0.78 9.15 4.61
CA LYS A 438 -0.39 8.29 4.85
C LYS A 438 -1.36 9.01 5.79
N LEU A 439 -2.65 8.99 5.47
CA LEU A 439 -3.67 9.56 6.35
C LEU A 439 -4.22 8.47 7.29
N ASN A 440 -4.21 8.71 8.60
CA ASN A 440 -4.89 7.81 9.53
C ASN A 440 -6.40 8.10 9.53
N ARG A 441 -7.19 7.17 8.98
CA ARG A 441 -8.66 7.27 8.91
C ARG A 441 -9.36 6.64 10.11
N VAL A 442 -8.64 6.00 11.03
CA VAL A 442 -9.21 5.34 12.21
C VAL A 442 -8.73 6.03 13.48
N GLN A 443 -9.66 6.51 14.28
CA GLN A 443 -9.43 6.88 15.68
C GLN A 443 -10.03 5.80 16.56
N ASP A 444 -9.18 4.93 17.10
CA ASP A 444 -9.61 3.98 18.13
C ASP A 444 -9.43 4.61 19.51
N LEU A 445 -10.54 5.08 20.07
CA LEU A 445 -10.64 5.73 21.38
C LEU A 445 -11.18 4.77 22.45
N ARG A 446 -11.24 3.47 22.16
CA ARG A 446 -11.60 2.47 23.17
C ARG A 446 -10.48 2.40 24.20
N GLU A 447 -10.82 2.53 25.48
CA GLU A 447 -9.89 2.18 26.55
C GLU A 447 -9.66 0.67 26.50
N LEU A 448 -8.49 0.28 25.98
CA LEU A 448 -8.00 -1.09 26.02
C LEU A 448 -7.56 -1.36 27.47
N LYS A 449 -8.29 -2.24 28.16
CA LYS A 449 -7.92 -2.71 29.50
C LYS A 449 -6.66 -3.56 29.47
#